data_AF-A0A8B8WS30-F1
#
_entry.id   AF-A0A8B8WS30-F1
#
_cell.length_a   1.000
_cell.length_b   1.000
_cell.length_c   1.000
_cell.angle_alpha   90.00
_cell.angle_beta   90.00
_cell.angle_gamma   90.00
#
_symmetry.space_group_name_H-M   'P 1'
#
loop_
_entity.id
_entity.type
_entity.pdbx_description
1 polymer ?
#
loop_
_entity_poly.entity_id
_entity_poly.type
_entity_poly.pdbx_seq_one_letter_code
_entity_poly.pdbx_strand_id
1 'polypeptide(L)'
;MLSLDFLDDVRRMNKRQLYYQVLNFGMIVSSALMIWKGLMVITGSESPIVVVLSGSMEPAFHRGDLLFLTNRVEDPIRVGEIVVFRIEGREIPIVHRVLKIHEKQNGHIKFLTKGDNNAVDDRGLYKQGQHWLEKKDVVGRARGTDTVDSVIPPANSGTVELRNCVPIKKFVPYIGIVTILMNDYPKFKYAVLFLLGLFVLVHRE
;
A
#
# COMPACT_ATOMS: atom_id res chain seq x y z
N MET A 1 -20.06 24.99 -24.42
CA MET A 1 -19.06 26.01 -24.81
C MET A 1 -17.64 25.49 -24.57
N LEU A 2 -17.28 25.09 -23.34
CA LEU A 2 -15.96 24.52 -22.97
C LEU A 2 -15.40 23.35 -23.81
N SER A 3 -16.24 22.45 -24.34
CA SER A 3 -15.78 21.35 -25.19
C SER A 3 -15.51 21.78 -26.64
N LEU A 4 -16.16 22.85 -27.10
CA LEU A 4 -16.06 23.31 -28.48
C LEU A 4 -14.77 24.11 -28.68
N ASP A 5 -14.39 24.94 -27.71
CA ASP A 5 -13.15 25.72 -27.76
C ASP A 5 -11.89 24.83 -27.78
N PHE A 6 -11.89 23.73 -27.01
CA PHE A 6 -10.81 22.74 -27.03
C PHE A 6 -10.73 22.01 -28.38
N LEU A 7 -11.88 21.58 -28.92
CA LEU A 7 -11.94 20.90 -30.21
C LEU A 7 -11.54 21.82 -31.36
N ASP A 8 -11.91 23.10 -31.30
CA ASP A 8 -11.54 24.10 -32.30
C ASP A 8 -10.05 24.45 -32.23
N ASP A 9 -9.45 24.49 -31.04
CA ASP A 9 -8.01 24.67 -30.88
C ASP A 9 -7.21 23.48 -31.38
N VAL A 10 -7.61 22.26 -30.99
CA VAL A 10 -6.99 21.01 -31.48
C VAL A 10 -7.07 20.92 -33.00
N ARG A 11 -8.16 21.43 -33.60
CA ARG A 11 -8.37 21.45 -35.05
C ARG A 11 -7.54 22.51 -35.78
N ARG A 12 -7.16 23.60 -35.10
CA ARG A 12 -6.32 24.68 -35.66
C ARG A 12 -4.82 24.41 -35.56
N MET A 13 -4.41 23.41 -34.78
CA MET A 13 -3.00 23.05 -34.63
C MET A 13 -2.41 22.44 -35.92
N ASN A 14 -1.18 22.85 -36.26
CA ASN A 14 -0.42 22.17 -37.30
C ASN A 14 -0.22 20.71 -36.92
N LYS A 15 -0.46 19.77 -37.84
CA LYS A 15 -0.33 18.32 -37.59
C LYS A 15 0.98 17.95 -36.88
N ARG A 16 2.09 18.59 -37.28
CA ARG A 16 3.42 18.42 -36.64
C ARG A 16 3.46 18.85 -35.18
N GLN A 17 2.87 20.00 -34.84
CA GLN A 17 2.79 20.49 -33.46
C GLN A 17 1.92 19.57 -32.60
N LEU A 18 0.81 19.09 -33.15
CA LEU A 18 -0.04 18.10 -32.47
C LEU A 18 0.74 16.81 -32.17
N TYR A 19 1.52 16.28 -33.12
CA TYR A 19 2.36 15.10 -32.87
C TYR A 19 3.37 15.32 -31.75
N TYR A 20 4.09 16.46 -31.72
CA TYR A 20 5.05 16.74 -30.64
C TYR A 20 4.38 16.86 -29.27
N GLN A 21 3.21 17.49 -29.18
CA GLN A 21 2.47 17.58 -27.92
C GLN A 21 2.01 16.22 -27.42
N VAL A 22 1.46 15.38 -28.31
CA VAL A 22 1.05 14.02 -27.96
C VAL A 22 2.26 13.17 -27.54
N LEU A 23 3.40 13.30 -28.24
CA LEU A 23 4.61 12.57 -27.92
C LEU A 23 5.19 13.01 -26.56
N ASN A 24 5.27 14.31 -26.28
CA ASN A 24 5.72 14.83 -24.99
C ASN A 24 4.82 14.36 -23.84
N PHE A 25 3.50 14.46 -24.01
CA PHE A 25 2.55 13.94 -23.03
C PHE A 25 2.71 12.43 -22.83
N GLY A 26 2.86 11.68 -23.92
CA GLY A 26 3.12 10.24 -23.91
C GLY A 26 4.40 9.88 -23.15
N MET A 27 5.48 10.65 -23.32
CA MET A 27 6.73 10.45 -22.59
C MET A 27 6.58 10.72 -21.09
N ILE A 28 5.88 11.79 -20.70
CA ILE A 28 5.61 12.10 -19.28
C ILE A 28 4.82 10.96 -18.64
N VAL A 29 3.71 10.54 -19.25
CA VAL A 29 2.88 9.43 -18.73
C VAL A 29 3.68 8.14 -18.68
N SER A 30 4.47 7.82 -19.71
CA SER A 30 5.31 6.63 -19.74
C SER A 30 6.36 6.63 -18.63
N SER A 31 7.02 7.76 -18.39
CA SER A 31 8.03 7.89 -17.32
C SER A 31 7.43 7.65 -15.93
N ALA A 32 6.24 8.19 -15.65
CA ALA A 32 5.52 7.96 -14.39
C ALA A 32 5.16 6.48 -14.21
N LEU A 33 4.65 5.83 -15.26
CA LEU A 33 4.33 4.39 -15.24
C LEU A 33 5.59 3.52 -15.09
N MET A 34 6.72 3.90 -15.69
CA MET A 34 7.99 3.21 -15.54
C MET A 34 8.52 3.30 -14.11
N ILE A 35 8.42 4.45 -13.45
CA ILE A 35 8.79 4.61 -12.04
C ILE A 35 7.94 3.67 -11.17
N TRP A 36 6.62 3.65 -11.38
CA TRP A 36 5.71 2.79 -10.63
C TRP A 36 6.02 1.29 -10.85
N LYS A 37 6.22 0.87 -12.10
CA LYS A 37 6.60 -0.51 -12.46
C LYS A 37 7.97 -0.89 -11.92
N GLY A 38 8.95 0.01 -11.99
CA GLY A 38 10.26 -0.18 -11.39
C GLY A 38 10.18 -0.42 -9.89
N LEU A 39 9.34 0.35 -9.18
CA LEU A 39 9.14 0.16 -7.74
C LEU A 39 8.52 -1.21 -7.42
N MET A 40 7.53 -1.66 -8.20
CA MET A 40 6.96 -3.01 -8.03
C MET A 40 8.01 -4.12 -8.21
N VAL A 41 8.91 -3.97 -9.20
CA VAL A 41 9.98 -4.95 -9.45
C VAL A 41 11.03 -4.94 -8.32
N ILE A 42 11.45 -3.76 -7.87
CA ILE A 42 12.48 -3.62 -6.82
C ILE A 42 11.99 -4.17 -5.47
N THR A 43 10.74 -3.86 -5.13
CA THR A 43 10.15 -4.28 -3.84
C THR A 43 9.67 -5.73 -3.85
N GLY A 44 9.44 -6.30 -5.04
CA GLY A 44 8.83 -7.62 -5.22
C GLY A 44 7.35 -7.67 -4.83
N SER A 45 6.71 -6.52 -4.58
CA SER A 45 5.30 -6.44 -4.18
C SER A 45 4.46 -5.81 -5.29
N GLU A 46 3.24 -6.34 -5.47
CA GLU A 46 2.24 -5.78 -6.38
C GLU A 46 1.74 -4.39 -5.92
N SER A 47 1.93 -4.07 -4.65
CA SER A 47 1.50 -2.81 -4.04
C SER A 47 2.60 -2.31 -3.11
N PRO A 48 3.66 -1.68 -3.66
CA PRO A 48 4.82 -1.26 -2.88
C PRO A 48 4.51 -0.17 -1.84
N ILE A 49 3.38 0.53 -1.98
CA ILE A 49 2.97 1.61 -1.10
C ILE A 49 1.51 1.38 -0.73
N VAL A 50 1.21 1.34 0.57
CA VAL A 50 -0.15 1.28 1.11
C VAL A 50 -0.34 2.30 2.23
N VAL A 51 -1.58 2.74 2.45
CA VAL A 51 -1.94 3.69 3.50
C VAL A 51 -2.71 2.97 4.60
N VAL A 52 -2.45 3.32 5.86
CA VAL A 52 -3.20 2.81 7.01
C VAL A 52 -4.56 3.50 7.08
N LEU A 53 -5.63 2.71 6.95
CA LEU A 53 -7.01 3.22 6.86
C LEU A 53 -7.74 3.30 8.22
N SER A 54 -7.26 2.57 9.24
CA SER A 54 -7.91 2.44 10.54
C SER A 54 -6.93 2.62 11.71
N GLY A 55 -7.46 2.77 12.93
CA GLY A 55 -6.67 2.84 14.18
C GLY A 55 -6.39 1.47 14.82
N SER A 56 -6.56 0.35 14.10
CA SER A 56 -6.35 -1.00 14.66
C SER A 56 -4.87 -1.29 14.97
N MET A 57 -3.97 -0.48 14.41
CA MET A 57 -2.52 -0.60 14.59
C MET A 57 -1.95 0.43 15.58
N GLU A 58 -2.79 1.17 16.31
CA GLU A 58 -2.30 2.08 17.35
C GLU A 58 -1.73 1.29 18.54
N PRO A 59 -0.61 1.73 19.16
CA PRO A 59 0.11 2.99 18.94
C PRO A 59 1.20 2.96 17.84
N ALA A 60 1.45 1.80 17.22
CA ALA A 60 2.54 1.64 16.24
C ALA A 60 2.31 2.49 14.98
N PHE A 61 1.10 2.45 14.43
CA PHE A 61 0.69 3.26 13.29
C PHE A 61 -0.62 3.98 13.53
N HIS A 62 -0.72 5.17 12.97
CA HIS A 62 -1.92 6.01 13.01
C HIS A 62 -2.57 6.03 11.63
N ARG A 63 -3.87 6.33 11.60
CA ARG A 63 -4.61 6.51 10.35
C ARG A 63 -3.93 7.58 9.48
N GLY A 64 -3.65 7.23 8.23
CA GLY A 64 -2.93 8.08 7.27
C GLY A 64 -1.42 7.82 7.20
N ASP A 65 -0.85 6.94 8.04
CA ASP A 65 0.54 6.55 7.88
C ASP A 65 0.76 5.78 6.56
N LEU A 66 1.85 6.09 5.87
CA LEU A 66 2.25 5.42 4.64
C LEU A 66 3.20 4.26 4.96
N LEU A 67 2.92 3.09 4.41
CA LEU A 67 3.73 1.88 4.57
C LEU A 67 4.35 1.49 3.24
N PHE A 68 5.67 1.31 3.27
CA PHE A 68 6.41 0.72 2.17
C PHE A 68 6.45 -0.79 2.34
N LEU A 69 5.92 -1.49 1.34
CA LEU A 69 5.85 -2.93 1.32
C LEU A 69 6.98 -3.53 0.52
N THR A 70 7.57 -4.60 1.05
CA THR A 70 8.44 -5.49 0.29
C THR A 70 7.95 -6.93 0.43
N ASN A 71 8.05 -7.70 -0.65
CA ASN A 71 7.63 -9.10 -0.68
C ASN A 71 8.71 -9.96 -1.36
N ARG A 72 9.87 -10.09 -0.71
CA ARG A 72 10.94 -10.98 -1.17
C ARG A 72 10.64 -12.43 -0.76
N VAL A 73 10.75 -13.35 -1.71
CA VAL A 73 10.42 -14.78 -1.53
C VAL A 73 11.39 -15.47 -0.56
N GLU A 74 12.65 -15.06 -0.59
CA GLU A 74 13.80 -15.63 0.14
C GLU A 74 13.76 -15.38 1.65
N ASP A 75 12.98 -14.40 2.10
CA ASP A 75 13.01 -13.95 3.49
C ASP A 75 11.72 -14.38 4.22
N PRO A 76 11.82 -15.34 5.17
CA PRO A 76 10.66 -15.90 5.84
C PRO A 76 9.98 -14.86 6.74
N ILE A 77 8.64 -14.90 6.77
CA ILE A 77 7.83 -14.07 7.67
C ILE A 77 8.13 -14.48 9.11
N ARG A 78 8.36 -13.52 10.00
CA ARG A 78 8.64 -13.78 11.43
C ARG A 78 7.51 -13.28 12.33
N VAL A 79 7.43 -13.88 13.52
CA VAL A 79 6.52 -13.40 14.57
C VAL A 79 6.92 -11.98 14.96
N GLY A 80 5.95 -11.08 15.07
CA GLY A 80 6.16 -9.66 15.37
C GLY A 80 6.26 -8.76 14.14
N GLU A 81 6.41 -9.30 12.93
CA GLU A 81 6.41 -8.50 11.70
C GLU A 81 5.01 -7.95 11.37
N ILE A 82 4.96 -6.82 10.68
CA ILE A 82 3.72 -6.23 10.17
C ILE A 82 3.52 -6.65 8.73
N VAL A 83 2.42 -7.37 8.51
CA VAL A 83 2.06 -7.94 7.22
C VAL A 83 0.81 -7.26 6.69
N VAL A 84 0.78 -7.10 5.38
CA VAL A 84 -0.38 -6.62 4.65
C VAL A 84 -0.93 -7.78 3.86
N PHE A 85 -2.18 -8.15 4.14
CA PHE A 85 -2.82 -9.30 3.54
C PHE A 85 -4.19 -8.93 2.99
N ARG A 86 -4.64 -9.69 1.99
CA ARG A 86 -5.96 -9.56 1.39
C ARG A 86 -6.80 -10.77 1.78
N ILE A 87 -8.02 -10.51 2.22
CA ILE A 87 -9.01 -11.56 2.49
C ILE A 87 -9.91 -11.71 1.26
N GLU A 88 -10.21 -12.94 0.87
CA GLU A 88 -11.19 -13.20 -0.19
C GLU A 88 -12.55 -12.59 0.18
N GLY A 89 -13.11 -11.77 -0.72
CA GLY A 89 -14.37 -11.05 -0.48
C GLY A 89 -14.20 -9.65 0.12
N ARG A 90 -12.96 -9.20 0.36
CA ARG A 90 -12.65 -7.79 0.68
C ARG A 90 -11.72 -7.20 -0.37
N GLU A 91 -12.10 -6.04 -0.90
CA GLU A 91 -11.29 -5.31 -1.88
C GLU A 91 -10.12 -4.56 -1.22
N ILE A 92 -10.28 -4.20 0.05
CA ILE A 92 -9.32 -3.40 0.81
C ILE A 92 -8.39 -4.33 1.62
N PRO A 93 -7.06 -4.22 1.45
CA PRO A 93 -6.10 -5.00 2.23
C PRO A 93 -6.06 -4.57 3.70
N ILE A 94 -5.71 -5.49 4.58
CA ILE A 94 -5.63 -5.29 6.03
C ILE A 94 -4.17 -5.35 6.47
N VAL A 95 -3.79 -4.43 7.35
CA VAL A 95 -2.43 -4.31 7.88
C VAL A 95 -2.47 -4.72 9.36
N HIS A 96 -1.87 -5.85 9.74
CA HIS A 96 -1.80 -6.29 11.14
C HIS A 96 -0.46 -6.98 11.47
N ARG A 97 -0.19 -7.16 12.76
CA ARG A 97 1.03 -7.82 13.25
C ARG A 97 0.88 -9.33 13.30
N VAL A 98 1.91 -10.06 12.90
CA VAL A 98 1.98 -11.52 13.03
C VAL A 98 2.14 -11.89 14.50
N LEU A 99 1.14 -12.57 15.05
CA LEU A 99 1.11 -13.01 16.44
C LEU A 99 1.74 -14.40 16.61
N LYS A 100 1.43 -15.34 15.71
CA LYS A 100 1.94 -16.72 15.77
C LYS A 100 2.14 -17.29 14.37
N ILE A 101 3.16 -18.13 14.24
CA ILE A 101 3.45 -18.91 13.03
C ILE A 101 3.37 -20.39 13.39
N HIS A 102 2.67 -21.16 12.55
CA HIS A 102 2.61 -22.61 12.61
C HIS A 102 3.21 -23.16 11.33
N GLU A 103 4.30 -23.88 11.48
CA GLU A 103 4.91 -24.64 10.40
C GLU A 103 4.38 -26.07 10.47
N LYS A 104 3.65 -26.51 9.44
CA LYS A 104 3.30 -27.93 9.32
C LYS A 104 4.48 -28.71 8.75
N GLN A 105 4.58 -29.99 9.10
CA GLN A 105 5.61 -30.93 8.60
C GLN A 105 5.72 -30.97 7.06
N ASN A 106 4.68 -30.55 6.34
CA ASN A 106 4.64 -30.46 4.88
C ASN A 106 5.24 -29.15 4.30
N GLY A 107 5.89 -28.32 5.13
CA GLY A 107 6.46 -27.02 4.72
C GLY A 107 5.42 -25.91 4.51
N HIS A 108 4.14 -26.16 4.81
CA HIS A 108 3.11 -25.13 4.75
C HIS A 108 3.15 -24.25 6.00
N ILE A 109 3.50 -22.98 5.79
CA ILE A 109 3.53 -21.95 6.83
C ILE A 109 2.15 -21.30 6.93
N LYS A 110 1.58 -21.34 8.14
CA LYS A 110 0.32 -20.71 8.49
C LYS A 110 0.56 -19.67 9.57
N PHE A 111 -0.02 -18.49 9.45
CA PHE A 111 0.15 -17.44 10.46
C PHE A 111 -1.17 -16.86 10.91
N LEU A 112 -1.15 -16.36 12.15
CA LEU A 112 -2.26 -15.66 12.79
C LEU A 112 -1.83 -14.22 13.00
N THR A 113 -2.65 -13.28 12.53
CA THR A 113 -2.42 -11.86 12.72
C THR A 113 -3.36 -11.29 13.78
N LYS A 114 -2.96 -10.13 14.31
CA LYS A 114 -3.74 -9.34 15.26
C LYS A 114 -3.36 -7.87 15.10
N GLY A 115 -4.35 -6.98 15.12
CA GLY A 115 -4.12 -5.53 15.26
C GLY A 115 -3.56 -5.17 16.63
N ASP A 116 -2.59 -4.26 16.68
CA ASP A 116 -1.94 -3.84 17.93
C ASP A 116 -2.95 -3.28 18.95
N ASN A 117 -3.97 -2.56 18.48
CA ASN A 117 -5.04 -1.97 19.29
C ASN A 117 -6.26 -2.88 19.48
N ASN A 118 -6.31 -4.06 18.84
CA ASN A 118 -7.46 -4.95 18.95
C ASN A 118 -7.34 -5.83 20.20
N ALA A 119 -8.44 -6.15 20.89
CA ALA A 119 -8.40 -7.10 22.03
C ALA A 119 -8.38 -8.57 21.57
N VAL A 120 -8.93 -8.85 20.39
CA VAL A 120 -9.10 -10.19 19.83
C VAL A 120 -8.22 -10.35 18.58
N ASP A 121 -7.86 -11.59 18.27
CA ASP A 121 -7.15 -11.95 17.03
C ASP A 121 -8.05 -11.83 15.78
N ASP A 122 -7.43 -11.88 14.60
CA ASP A 122 -8.15 -11.66 13.33
C ASP A 122 -8.93 -12.87 12.82
N ARG A 123 -9.07 -13.96 13.60
CA ARG A 123 -9.76 -15.18 13.14
C ARG A 123 -11.19 -14.91 12.71
N GLY A 124 -11.86 -13.97 13.36
CA GLY A 124 -13.23 -13.56 13.00
C GLY A 124 -13.33 -12.75 11.71
N LEU A 125 -12.21 -12.22 11.20
CA LEU A 125 -12.17 -11.43 9.96
C LEU A 125 -11.93 -12.31 8.73
N TYR A 126 -11.34 -13.49 8.91
CA TYR A 126 -11.03 -14.42 7.84
C TYR A 126 -12.31 -14.99 7.20
N LYS A 127 -12.13 -15.68 6.06
CA LYS A 127 -13.20 -16.41 5.41
C LYS A 127 -13.80 -17.45 6.37
N GLN A 128 -15.10 -17.73 6.23
CA GLN A 128 -15.77 -18.79 7.00
C GLN A 128 -15.02 -20.12 6.87
N GLY A 129 -14.59 -20.70 7.99
CA GLY A 129 -13.79 -21.94 8.04
C GLY A 129 -12.27 -21.74 7.88
N GLN A 130 -11.79 -20.52 7.66
CA GLN A 130 -10.37 -20.19 7.63
C GLN A 130 -9.94 -19.64 9.00
N HIS A 131 -9.01 -20.31 9.68
CA HIS A 131 -8.47 -19.87 10.98
C HIS A 131 -7.04 -19.33 10.90
N TRP A 132 -6.42 -19.43 9.72
CA TRP A 132 -5.02 -19.08 9.49
C TRP A 132 -4.86 -18.50 8.10
N LEU A 133 -3.94 -17.55 7.97
CA LEU A 133 -3.53 -17.00 6.69
C LEU A 133 -2.36 -17.80 6.11
N GLU A 134 -2.30 -17.84 4.79
CA GLU A 134 -1.24 -18.51 4.03
C GLU A 134 -0.39 -17.47 3.28
N LYS A 135 0.83 -17.86 2.86
CA LYS A 135 1.76 -16.94 2.16
C LYS A 135 1.14 -16.29 0.92
N LYS A 136 0.19 -16.96 0.25
CA LYS A 136 -0.54 -16.44 -0.92
C LYS A 136 -1.46 -15.25 -0.60
N ASP A 137 -1.90 -15.13 0.65
CA ASP A 137 -2.82 -14.07 1.09
C ASP A 137 -2.06 -12.77 1.40
N VAL A 138 -0.72 -12.84 1.52
CA VAL A 138 0.15 -11.71 1.86
C VAL A 138 0.57 -10.96 0.60
N VAL A 139 0.24 -9.68 0.59
CA VAL A 139 0.61 -8.72 -0.46
C VAL A 139 2.05 -8.24 -0.27
N GLY A 140 2.44 -8.04 1.00
CA GLY A 140 3.79 -7.66 1.36
C GLY A 140 3.95 -7.36 2.84
N ARG A 141 5.18 -6.99 3.21
CA ARG A 141 5.57 -6.69 4.59
C ARG A 141 5.99 -5.25 4.72
N ALA A 142 5.50 -4.59 5.76
CA ALA A 142 5.93 -3.24 6.09
C ALA A 142 7.29 -3.31 6.78
N ARG A 143 8.38 -3.03 6.04
CA ARG A 143 9.73 -2.92 6.62
C ARG A 143 9.96 -1.48 7.04
N GLY A 144 10.28 -1.26 8.32
CA GLY A 144 10.95 -0.04 8.74
C GLY A 144 12.42 -0.09 8.37
N THR A 145 13.04 1.08 8.24
CA THR A 145 14.47 1.23 7.92
C THR A 145 15.42 0.61 8.96
N ASP A 146 14.90 0.14 10.10
CA ASP A 146 15.71 -0.26 11.25
C ASP A 146 15.27 -1.61 11.85
N THR A 147 14.80 -2.56 11.03
CA THR A 147 14.71 -3.95 11.50
C THR A 147 16.12 -4.54 11.60
N VAL A 148 16.79 -4.27 12.72
CA VAL A 148 17.90 -5.11 13.21
C VAL A 148 17.34 -6.53 13.28
N ASP A 149 18.00 -7.46 12.60
CA ASP A 149 17.63 -8.86 12.58
C ASP A 149 17.41 -9.37 14.00
N SER A 150 16.14 -9.60 14.36
CA SER A 150 15.82 -10.34 15.56
C SER A 150 16.35 -11.76 15.34
N VAL A 151 17.49 -12.04 15.97
CA VAL A 151 18.12 -13.35 16.08
C VAL A 151 17.05 -14.39 16.40
N ILE A 152 16.99 -15.45 15.60
CA ILE A 152 16.09 -16.60 15.81
C ILE A 152 16.53 -17.30 17.10
N PRO A 153 15.71 -17.38 18.16
CA PRO A 153 16.00 -18.31 19.26
C PRO A 153 15.68 -19.75 18.79
N PRO A 154 16.48 -20.75 19.20
CA PRO A 154 16.29 -22.14 18.80
C PRO A 154 14.93 -22.71 19.25
N ALA A 155 14.42 -23.65 18.44
CA ALA A 155 13.06 -24.19 18.38
C ALA A 155 12.48 -24.85 19.65
N ASN A 156 13.16 -24.79 20.80
CA ASN A 156 12.77 -25.47 22.04
C ASN A 156 12.32 -24.52 23.17
N SER A 157 12.11 -23.23 22.90
CA SER A 157 11.59 -22.29 23.90
C SER A 157 10.11 -22.00 23.65
N GLY A 158 9.25 -22.66 24.44
CA GLY A 158 7.84 -22.32 24.53
C GLY A 158 7.70 -20.85 24.94
N THR A 159 6.85 -20.12 24.21
CA THR A 159 6.52 -18.70 24.38
C THR A 159 7.66 -17.71 24.06
N VAL A 160 7.70 -17.26 22.80
CA VAL A 160 8.42 -16.06 22.39
C VAL A 160 7.58 -14.86 22.83
N GLU A 161 7.92 -14.25 23.97
CA GLU A 161 7.38 -12.94 24.34
C GLU A 161 8.05 -11.83 23.52
N LEU A 162 7.21 -11.02 22.88
CA LEU A 162 7.59 -9.87 22.06
C LEU A 162 8.28 -8.79 22.92
N ARG A 163 9.60 -8.81 23.04
CA ARG A 163 10.35 -7.65 23.55
C ARG A 163 10.63 -6.67 22.42
N ASN A 164 10.02 -5.49 22.55
CA ASN A 164 10.33 -4.22 21.87
C ASN A 164 10.29 -4.25 20.34
N CYS A 165 9.10 -4.02 19.78
CA CYS A 165 8.96 -3.58 18.40
C CYS A 165 9.48 -2.14 18.28
N VAL A 166 10.60 -1.95 17.58
CA VAL A 166 11.14 -0.63 17.21
C VAL A 166 10.11 0.09 16.33
N PRO A 167 9.83 1.40 16.56
CA PRO A 167 8.88 2.14 15.75
C PRO A 167 9.36 2.22 14.30
N ILE A 168 8.57 1.69 13.37
CA ILE A 168 8.77 1.88 11.94
C ILE A 168 8.60 3.37 11.66
N LYS A 169 9.61 3.99 11.04
CA LYS A 169 9.65 5.42 10.78
C LYS A 169 8.40 5.84 10.01
N LYS A 170 7.51 6.60 10.67
CA LYS A 170 6.26 7.12 10.12
C LYS A 170 6.58 8.01 8.92
N PHE A 171 6.38 7.49 7.72
CA PHE A 171 6.65 8.26 6.51
C PHE A 171 5.42 9.08 6.17
N VAL A 172 5.49 10.37 6.46
CA VAL A 172 4.61 11.45 5.95
C VAL A 172 3.09 11.18 6.11
N PRO A 173 2.53 11.32 7.33
CA PRO A 173 1.11 11.08 7.59
C PRO A 173 0.17 11.96 6.73
N TYR A 174 0.64 13.15 6.34
CA TYR A 174 -0.16 14.09 5.55
C TYR A 174 -0.52 13.58 4.15
N ILE A 175 0.38 12.85 3.48
CA ILE A 175 0.10 12.33 2.13
C ILE A 175 -0.99 11.26 2.18
N GLY A 176 -0.94 10.39 3.19
CA GLY A 176 -1.95 9.36 3.40
C GLY A 176 -3.32 9.93 3.76
N ILE A 177 -3.37 10.98 4.59
CA ILE A 177 -4.63 11.66 4.91
C ILE A 177 -5.28 12.25 3.65
N VAL A 178 -4.50 12.85 2.75
CA VAL A 178 -5.03 13.38 1.47
C VAL A 178 -5.58 12.26 0.59
N THR A 179 -4.91 11.11 0.52
CA THR A 179 -5.40 9.96 -0.26
C THR A 179 -6.69 9.38 0.32
N ILE A 180 -6.77 9.26 1.65
CA ILE A 180 -8.00 8.86 2.35
C ILE A 180 -9.12 9.87 2.07
N LEU A 181 -8.85 11.17 2.21
CA LEU A 181 -9.85 12.22 1.97
C LEU A 181 -10.36 12.21 0.52
N MET A 182 -9.47 12.01 -0.45
CA MET A 182 -9.82 11.94 -1.88
C MET A 182 -10.64 10.68 -2.22
N ASN A 183 -10.46 9.60 -1.48
CA ASN A 183 -11.26 8.37 -1.61
C ASN A 183 -12.62 8.49 -0.91
N ASP A 184 -12.63 8.99 0.33
CA ASP A 184 -13.84 9.08 1.17
C ASP A 184 -14.79 10.20 0.69
N TYR A 185 -14.27 11.27 0.09
CA TYR A 185 -15.06 12.39 -0.41
C TYR A 185 -14.94 12.54 -1.94
N PRO A 186 -15.82 11.89 -2.73
CA PRO A 186 -15.79 12.02 -4.19
C PRO A 186 -15.96 13.48 -4.64
N LYS A 187 -16.72 14.30 -3.89
CA LYS A 187 -16.88 15.74 -4.17
C LYS A 187 -15.55 16.50 -4.13
N PHE A 188 -14.64 16.13 -3.22
CA PHE A 188 -13.33 16.77 -3.11
C PHE A 188 -12.46 16.42 -4.34
N LYS A 189 -12.48 15.15 -4.78
CA LYS A 189 -11.81 14.72 -6.01
C LYS A 189 -12.26 15.53 -7.23
N TYR A 190 -13.56 15.72 -7.40
CA TYR A 190 -14.08 16.52 -8.52
C TYR A 190 -13.71 18.00 -8.42
N ALA A 191 -13.67 18.58 -7.21
CA ALA A 191 -13.23 19.96 -7.02
C ALA A 191 -11.76 20.16 -7.39
N VAL A 192 -10.87 19.23 -7.01
CA VAL A 192 -9.44 19.27 -7.37
C VAL A 192 -9.27 19.15 -8.89
N LEU A 193 -9.95 18.19 -9.54
CA LEU A 193 -9.89 18.04 -11.00
C LEU A 193 -10.41 19.27 -11.73
N PHE A 194 -11.48 19.90 -11.21
CA PHE A 194 -12.02 21.13 -11.75
C PHE A 194 -11.03 22.30 -11.63
N LEU A 195 -10.41 22.50 -10.46
CA LEU A 195 -9.39 23.52 -10.23
C LEU A 195 -8.16 23.31 -11.10
N LEU A 196 -7.69 22.07 -11.27
CA LEU A 196 -6.55 21.75 -12.11
C LEU A 196 -6.87 21.97 -13.60
N GLY A 197 -8.09 21.61 -14.02
CA GLY A 197 -8.61 21.96 -15.34
C GLY A 197 -8.67 23.48 -15.57
N LEU A 198 -9.16 24.25 -14.59
CA LEU A 198 -9.18 25.71 -14.64
C LEU A 198 -7.77 26.30 -14.69
N PHE A 199 -6.84 25.78 -13.90
CA PHE A 199 -5.44 26.23 -13.88
C PHE A 199 -4.76 26.03 -15.23
N VAL A 200 -4.95 24.87 -15.86
CA VAL A 200 -4.44 24.61 -17.21
C VAL A 200 -5.04 25.57 -18.24
N LEU A 201 -6.31 26.00 -18.06
CA LEU A 201 -6.94 26.98 -18.94
C LEU A 201 -6.40 28.40 -18.72
N VAL A 202 -6.14 28.80 -17.46
CA VAL A 202 -5.64 30.14 -17.12
C VAL A 202 -4.15 30.29 -17.42
N HIS A 203 -3.36 29.23 -17.31
CA HIS A 203 -1.92 29.25 -17.57
C HIS A 203 -1.56 28.88 -19.01
N ARG A 204 -2.54 28.92 -19.91
CA ARG A 204 -2.34 28.71 -21.35
C ARG A 204 -1.98 30.03 -22.03
N GLU A 205 -0.84 30.59 -21.62
CA GLU A 205 -0.10 31.66 -22.33
C GLU A 205 1.25 31.11 -22.79
#